data_AF-A0A1I4TLT5-F1
#
_entry.id   AF-A0A1I4TLT5-F1
#
_cell.length_a   1.000
_cell.length_b   1.000
_cell.length_c   1.000
_cell.angle_alpha   90.00
_cell.angle_beta   90.00
_cell.angle_gamma   90.00
#
_symmetry.space_group_name_H-M   'P 1'
#
loop_
_entity.id
_entity.type
_entity.pdbx_description
1 polymer ?
#
loop_
_entity_poly.entity_id
_entity_poly.type
_entity_poly.pdbx_seq_one_letter_code
_entity_poly.pdbx_strand_id
1 'polypeptide(L)' 'MAQHDDDNRSCQLNPEHDAYWQSRGEDERPEDWEDRVAYQDSQD' A
#
# COMPACT_ATOMS: atom_id res chain seq x y z
N MET A 1 -12.02 26.07 4.62
CA MET A 1 -11.48 25.45 3.38
C MET A 1 -11.04 24.05 3.78
N ALA A 2 -11.77 23.04 3.31
CA ALA A 2 -11.56 21.64 3.69
C ALA A 2 -10.29 21.14 2.98
N GLN A 3 -9.20 20.97 3.73
CA GLN A 3 -7.97 20.31 3.28
C GLN A 3 -7.91 18.87 3.79
N HIS A 4 -9.05 18.27 4.15
CA HIS A 4 -9.09 16.95 4.79
C HIS A 4 -9.45 15.81 3.84
N ASP A 5 -9.81 16.11 2.59
CA ASP A 5 -10.14 15.10 1.57
C ASP A 5 -8.93 14.65 0.74
N ASP A 6 -7.85 15.45 0.71
CA ASP A 6 -6.60 15.09 0.01
C ASP A 6 -5.66 14.25 0.88
N ASP A 7 -5.91 14.18 2.20
CA ASP A 7 -5.27 13.23 3.11
C ASP A 7 -5.99 11.87 3.06
N ASN A 8 -6.28 11.35 1.87
CA ASN A 8 -6.66 9.96 1.69
C ASN A 8 -5.42 9.05 1.83
N ARG A 9 -4.76 9.15 2.99
CA ARG A 9 -3.64 8.31 3.45
C ARG A 9 -4.10 6.87 3.66
N SER A 10 -5.40 6.59 3.57
CA SER A 10 -6.00 5.25 3.61
C SER A 10 -5.39 4.32 2.57
N CYS A 11 -5.04 4.83 1.38
CA CYS A 11 -4.45 4.02 0.31
C CYS A 11 -2.97 3.66 0.55
N GLN A 12 -2.26 4.38 1.44
CA GLN A 12 -0.84 4.09 1.72
C GLN A 12 -0.65 2.88 2.64
N LEU A 13 -1.69 2.48 3.38
CA LEU A 13 -1.71 1.28 4.20
C LEU A 13 -2.46 0.11 3.54
N ASN A 14 -2.97 0.30 2.32
CA ASN A 14 -3.64 -0.75 1.57
C ASN A 14 -2.69 -1.32 0.49
N PRO A 15 -2.23 -2.58 0.62
CA PRO A 15 -1.39 -3.23 -0.39
C PRO A 15 -2.09 -3.46 -1.74
N GLU A 16 -3.41 -3.30 -1.82
CA GLU A 16 -4.13 -3.27 -3.10
C GLU A 16 -3.82 -2.01 -3.93
N HIS A 17 -3.30 -0.95 -3.31
CA HIS A 17 -2.98 0.31 -3.96
C HIS A 17 -1.49 0.47 -4.20
N ASP A 18 -1.12 1.05 -5.35
CA ASP A 18 0.28 1.36 -5.69
C ASP A 18 0.94 2.29 -4.66
N ALA A 19 0.16 3.17 -4.02
CA ALA A 19 0.65 4.08 -2.98
C ALA A 19 1.30 3.36 -1.78
N TYR A 20 0.85 2.13 -1.47
CA TYR A 20 1.48 1.28 -0.45
C TYR A 20 2.88 0.83 -0.87
N TRP A 21 3.01 0.39 -2.12
CA TRP A 21 4.27 -0.12 -2.69
C TRP A 21 5.27 1.02 -2.95
N GLN A 22 4.80 2.16 -3.44
CA GLN A 22 5.60 3.39 -3.60
C GLN A 22 6.18 3.90 -2.29
N SER A 23 5.42 3.82 -1.20
CA SER A 23 5.92 4.19 0.13
C SER A 23 7.01 3.24 0.64
N ARG A 24 7.12 2.04 0.06
CA ARG A 24 8.15 1.02 0.37
C ARG A 24 9.34 1.06 -0.60
N GLY A 25 9.30 1.94 -1.62
CA GLY A 25 10.35 2.09 -2.62
C GLY A 25 10.15 1.30 -3.92
N GLU A 26 8.95 0.75 -4.13
CA GLU A 26 8.59 0.04 -5.37
C GLU A 26 7.83 1.02 -6.30
N ASP A 27 8.10 1.00 -7.61
CA ASP A 27 7.48 1.95 -8.56
C ASP A 27 5.95 1.76 -8.67
N GLU A 28 5.50 0.51 -8.63
CA GLU A 28 4.10 0.10 -8.72
C GLU A 28 3.84 -1.19 -7.92
N ARG A 29 2.58 -1.59 -7.80
CA ARG A 29 2.21 -2.86 -7.18
C ARG A 29 2.72 -4.05 -8.01
N PRO A 30 3.53 -4.97 -7.44
CA PRO A 30 3.94 -6.18 -8.13
C PRO A 30 2.76 -7.12 -8.40
N GLU A 31 2.81 -7.93 -9.45
CA GLU A 31 1.74 -8.89 -9.77
C GLU A 31 1.54 -9.95 -8.65
N ASP A 32 2.60 -10.28 -7.94
CA ASP A 32 2.64 -11.27 -6.85
C ASP A 32 2.43 -10.63 -5.46
N TRP A 33 1.81 -9.45 -5.40
CA TRP A 33 1.64 -8.70 -4.15
C TRP A 33 0.82 -9.45 -3.10
N GLU A 34 -0.15 -10.28 -3.51
CA GLU A 34 -0.99 -11.08 -2.62
C GLU A 34 -0.16 -12.10 -1.85
N ASP A 35 0.76 -12.80 -2.52
CA ASP A 35 1.67 -13.78 -1.90
C ASP A 35 2.64 -13.07 -0.95
N ARG A 36 3.21 -11.92 -1.36
CA ARG A 36 4.09 -11.11 -0.52
C ARG A 36 3.41 -10.66 0.77
N VAL A 37 2.17 -10.17 0.69
CA VAL A 37 1.40 -9.72 1.86
C VAL A 37 1.01 -10.90 2.74
N ALA A 38 0.56 -12.01 2.15
CA ALA A 38 0.23 -13.23 2.90
C ALA A 38 1.46 -13.80 3.62
N TYR A 39 2.63 -13.75 2.98
CA TYR A 39 3.89 -14.14 3.59
C TYR A 39 4.29 -13.20 4.72
N GLN A 40 4.06 -11.89 4.57
CA GLN A 40 4.37 -10.88 5.58
C GLN A 40 3.46 -10.98 6.81
N ASP A 41 2.15 -11.21 6.63
CA ASP A 41 1.18 -11.46 7.71
C ASP A 41 1.52 -12.74 8.49
N SER A 42 2.05 -13.76 7.79
CA SER A 42 2.46 -15.03 8.41
C SER A 42 3.74 -14.93 9.25
N GLN A 43 4.48 -13.82 9.18
CA GLN A 43 5.79 -13.64 9.83
C GLN A 43 5.76 -12.66 11.02
N ASP A 44 4.62 -12.04 11.32
CA ASP A 44 4.39 -11.17 12.50
C ASP A 44 3.88 -11.95 13.72
#